data_AF-A0A359E3G6-F1
#
_entry.id   AF-A0A359E3G6-F1
#
_cell.length_a   1.000
_cell.length_b   1.000
_cell.length_c   1.000
_cell.angle_alpha   90.00
_cell.angle_beta   90.00
_cell.angle_gamma   90.00
#
_symmetry.space_group_name_H-M   'P 1'
#
loop_
_entity.id
_entity.type
_entity.pdbx_description
1 polymer ?
#
loop_
_entity_poly.entity_id
_entity_poly.type
_entity_poly.pdbx_seq_one_letter_code
_entity_poly.pdbx_strand_id
1 'polypeptide(L)' 'MATDKDFVDFVVEQIQNTGSIHAKSMFGEYGIFSDGKIFGLICDNK' A
#
# COMPACT_ATOMS: atom_id res chain seq x y z
N MET A 1 2.51 -14.12 6.35
CA MET A 1 2.62 -14.64 4.96
C MET A 1 3.04 -13.44 4.13
N ALA A 2 4.04 -13.52 3.25
CA ALA A 2 4.50 -12.31 2.56
C ALA A 2 3.33 -11.70 1.76
N THR A 3 3.10 -10.40 1.93
CA THR A 3 2.04 -9.71 1.19
C THR A 3 2.33 -9.78 -0.31
N ASP A 4 1.35 -10.24 -1.09
CA ASP A 4 1.43 -10.39 -2.54
C ASP A 4 1.31 -9.03 -3.21
N LYS A 5 2.18 -8.78 -4.20
CA LYS A 5 2.18 -7.52 -4.93
C LYS A 5 0.85 -7.25 -5.62
N ASP A 6 0.20 -8.29 -6.14
CA ASP A 6 -1.11 -8.18 -6.78
C ASP A 6 -2.19 -7.66 -5.82
N PHE A 7 -2.12 -8.05 -4.53
CA PHE A 7 -3.03 -7.55 -3.50
C PHE A 7 -2.74 -6.08 -3.17
N VAL A 8 -1.47 -5.70 -3.10
CA VAL A 8 -1.06 -4.31 -2.89
C VAL A 8 -1.55 -3.41 -4.03
N ASP A 9 -1.34 -3.84 -5.27
CA ASP A 9 -1.77 -3.12 -6.47
C ASP A 9 -3.31 -3.00 -6.47
N PHE A 10 -4.04 -4.08 -6.15
CA PHE A 10 -5.49 -4.04 -5.98
C PHE A 10 -5.93 -3.00 -4.94
N VAL A 11 -5.34 -2.99 -3.74
CA VAL A 11 -5.68 -2.03 -2.68
C VAL A 11 -5.40 -0.59 -3.13
N VAL A 12 -4.25 -0.35 -3.76
CA VAL A 12 -3.87 0.97 -4.28
C VAL A 12 -4.87 1.47 -5.34
N GLU A 13 -5.32 0.60 -6.24
CA GLU A 13 -6.31 0.92 -7.27
C GLU A 13 -7.69 1.30 -6.70
N GLN A 14 -8.08 0.73 -5.54
CA GLN A 14 -9.35 1.07 -4.89
C GLN A 14 -9.32 2.45 -4.21
N ILE A 15 -8.13 3.00 -3.94
CA ILE A 15 -7.98 4.25 -3.20
C ILE A 15 -8.12 5.44 -4.17
N GLN A 16 -9.29 6.07 -4.15
CA GLN A 16 -9.64 7.22 -5.00
C GLN A 16 -9.74 8.53 -4.20
N ASN A 17 -9.71 9.67 -4.89
CA ASN A 17 -9.83 11.02 -4.31
C ASN A 17 -8.77 11.41 -3.26
N THR A 18 -7.62 10.75 -3.31
CA THR A 18 -6.40 11.16 -2.60
C THR A 18 -5.40 11.61 -3.67
N GLY A 19 -4.39 12.38 -3.28
CA GLY A 19 -3.34 12.79 -4.20
C GLY A 19 -2.51 11.62 -4.73
N SER A 20 -1.20 11.79 -4.85
CA SER A 20 -0.34 10.73 -5.41
C SER A 20 -0.24 9.54 -4.46
N ILE A 21 -0.98 8.47 -4.73
CA ILE A 21 -0.91 7.20 -3.99
C ILE A 21 0.19 6.32 -4.56
N HIS A 22 0.99 5.74 -3.67
CA HIS A 22 1.90 4.65 -4.03
C HIS A 22 2.13 3.73 -2.84
N ALA A 23 2.39 2.45 -3.13
CA ALA A 23 2.82 1.49 -2.13
C ALA A 23 4.33 1.21 -2.27
N LYS A 24 4.99 0.98 -1.14
CA LYS A 24 6.43 0.68 -1.09
C LYS A 24 6.71 -0.43 -0.09
N SER A 25 7.48 -1.43 -0.50
CA SER A 25 7.92 -2.50 0.41
C SER A 25 8.87 -1.95 1.47
N MET A 26 8.45 -2.01 2.74
CA MET A 26 9.18 -1.55 3.92
C MET A 26 8.77 -2.37 5.13
N PHE A 27 9.69 -2.55 6.08
CA PHE A 27 9.44 -3.29 7.34
C PHE A 27 9.04 -4.77 7.17
N GLY A 28 9.37 -5.37 6.01
CA GLY A 28 8.97 -6.75 5.68
C GLY A 28 7.59 -6.86 5.04
N GLU A 29 6.85 -5.76 4.92
CA GLU A 29 5.50 -5.67 4.38
C GLU A 29 5.41 -4.48 3.39
N TYR A 30 4.22 -3.92 3.14
CA TYR A 30 4.03 -2.75 2.26
C TYR A 30 3.43 -1.55 2.99
N GLY A 31 4.09 -0.41 2.93
CA GLY A 31 3.53 0.87 3.37
C GLY A 31 2.80 1.58 2.24
N ILE A 32 1.65 2.19 2.54
CA ILE A 32 0.88 3.02 1.61
C ILE A 32 1.13 4.50 1.91
N PHE A 33 1.41 5.25 0.84
CA PHE A 33 1.75 6.67 0.88
C PHE A 33 0.73 7.46 0.09
N SER A 34 0.33 8.61 0.63
CA SER A 34 -0.45 9.64 -0.05
C SER A 34 0.34 10.93 0.02
N ASP A 35 0.68 11.50 -1.14
CA ASP A 35 1.48 12.74 -1.26
C ASP A 35 2.79 12.69 -0.45
N GLY A 36 3.44 11.53 -0.45
CA GLY A 36 4.71 11.30 0.26
C GLY A 36 4.58 11.10 1.76
N LYS A 37 3.36 11.11 2.32
CA LYS A 37 3.09 10.78 3.73
C LYS A 37 2.58 9.35 3.85
N ILE A 38 3.15 8.59 4.79
CA ILE A 38 2.63 7.27 5.12
C ILE A 38 1.29 7.41 5.87
N PHE A 39 0.29 6.64 5.45
CA PHE A 39 -1.02 6.64 6.13
C PHE A 39 -1.56 5.23 6.39
N GLY A 40 -0.92 4.20 5.85
CA GLY A 40 -1.34 2.80 6.05
C GLY A 40 -0.20 1.82 5.84
N LEU A 41 -0.44 0.59 6.31
CA LEU A 41 0.41 -0.58 6.09
C LEU A 41 -0.51 -1.73 5.64
N ILE A 42 -0.07 -2.47 4.63
CA ILE A 42 -0.71 -3.70 4.16
C ILE A 42 0.15 -4.84 4.67
N CYS A 43 -0.42 -5.72 5.48
CA CYS A 43 0.30 -6.80 6.14
C CYS A 43 -0.49 -8.10 6.00
N ASP A 44 0.20 -9.24 5.86
CA ASP A 44 -0.42 -10.57 5.84
C ASP A 44 -1.56 -10.73 4.79
N ASN A 45 -1.49 -10.02 3.66
CA ASN A 45 -2.56 -9.95 2.65
C ASN A 45 -3.93 -9.49 3.21
N LYS A 46 -3.91 -8.52 4.15
CA LYS A 46 -5.11 -7.96 4.79
C LYS A 46 -5.01 -6.45 4.99
#